data_AF-A0A7C6N7E7-F1
#
_entry.id   AF-A0A7C6N7E7-F1
#
_cell.length_a   1.000
_cell.length_b   1.000
_cell.length_c   1.000
_cell.angle_alpha   90.00
_cell.angle_beta   90.00
_cell.angle_gamma   90.00
#
_symmetry.space_group_name_H-M   'P 1'
#
loop_
_entity.id
_entity.type
_entity.pdbx_description
1 polymer ?
#
loop_
_entity_poly.entity_id
_entity_poly.type
_entity_poly.pdbx_seq_one_letter_code
_entity_poly.pdbx_strand_id
1 'polypeptide(L)'
;MTGTSGTSKQGKSYYYYECPNNRKKQTCNKKPVRKDLIEDIVIKETMKLLTPTLIDDLADMAMREVERENNNNTLINALKAEIDHIDKSLNNLIRVLETIPDSTTTLNRLRELEKTKKVTQRRLAEEQSNIIKLDRDMIIFWLTKFLDGDIDSPRFQKNLLSLLVNTVTVKDSTDGPEDFDLAITYNLTSEKNP
;
A
#
# COMPACT_ATOMS: atom_id res chain seq x y z
N MET A 1 -2.24 -19.61 9.81
CA MET A 1 -3.19 -20.68 10.25
C MET A 1 -4.21 -20.91 9.13
N THR A 2 -4.98 -22.00 9.16
CA THR A 2 -6.06 -22.29 8.21
C THR A 2 -7.40 -22.40 8.94
N GLY A 3 -8.47 -21.88 8.35
CA GLY A 3 -9.82 -22.03 8.88
C GLY A 3 -10.32 -23.47 8.73
N THR A 4 -10.90 -24.00 9.79
CA THR A 4 -11.56 -25.32 9.83
C THR A 4 -12.93 -25.19 10.48
N SER A 5 -13.82 -26.13 10.18
CA SER A 5 -15.16 -26.19 10.77
C SER A 5 -15.44 -27.58 11.33
N GLY A 6 -16.15 -27.64 12.45
CA GLY A 6 -16.68 -28.87 13.03
C GLY A 6 -18.18 -28.76 13.26
N THR A 7 -18.92 -29.82 12.95
CA THR A 7 -20.38 -29.86 13.15
C THR A 7 -20.70 -30.75 14.34
N SER A 8 -21.46 -30.22 15.30
CA SER A 8 -21.94 -31.00 16.45
C SER A 8 -23.02 -32.00 16.04
N LYS A 9 -23.28 -32.99 16.92
CA LYS A 9 -24.37 -33.96 16.75
C LYS A 9 -25.76 -33.31 16.59
N GLN A 10 -25.93 -32.08 17.07
CA GLN A 10 -27.16 -31.29 16.98
C GLN A 10 -27.21 -30.40 15.72
N GLY A 11 -26.26 -30.54 14.79
CA GLY A 11 -26.21 -29.77 13.53
C GLY A 11 -25.62 -28.37 13.66
N LYS A 12 -25.23 -27.91 14.85
CA LYS A 12 -24.56 -26.61 15.03
C LYS A 12 -23.11 -26.68 14.56
N SER A 13 -22.73 -25.77 13.67
CA SER A 13 -21.38 -25.60 13.15
C SER A 13 -20.53 -24.70 14.05
N TYR A 14 -19.26 -25.03 14.19
CA TYR A 14 -18.24 -24.28 14.92
C TYR A 14 -17.03 -24.06 14.03
N TYR A 15 -16.37 -22.91 14.16
CA TYR A 15 -15.24 -22.54 13.32
C TYR A 15 -13.98 -22.35 14.17
N TYR A 16 -12.84 -22.78 13.64
CA TYR A 16 -11.56 -22.77 14.31
C TYR A 16 -10.44 -22.34 13.37
N TYR A 17 -9.36 -21.83 13.93
CA TYR A 17 -8.09 -21.66 13.27
C TYR A 17 -7.11 -22.73 13.74
N GLU A 18 -6.48 -23.41 12.79
CA GLU A 18 -5.54 -24.49 13.06
C GLU A 18 -4.22 -24.27 12.30
N CYS A 19 -3.11 -24.76 12.85
CA CYS A 19 -1.85 -24.80 12.11
C CYS A 19 -1.93 -25.85 10.99
N PRO A 20 -1.69 -25.50 9.71
CA PRO A 20 -1.74 -26.47 8.62
C PRO A 20 -0.72 -27.61 8.78
N ASN A 21 0.41 -27.38 9.47
CA ASN A 21 1.39 -28.41 9.77
C ASN A 21 0.92 -29.38 10.86
N ASN A 22 0.05 -28.97 11.78
CA ASN A 22 -0.60 -29.86 12.74
C ASN A 22 -1.49 -30.86 11.97
N ARG A 23 -2.41 -30.31 11.16
CA ARG A 23 -3.37 -31.12 10.41
C ARG A 23 -2.74 -32.05 9.35
N LYS A 24 -1.79 -31.56 8.55
CA LYS A 24 -1.25 -32.31 7.41
C LYS A 24 -0.06 -33.19 7.75
N LYS A 25 0.80 -32.74 8.68
CA LYS A 25 2.10 -33.36 8.94
C LYS A 25 2.29 -33.78 10.39
N GLN A 26 1.39 -33.39 11.30
CA GLN A 26 1.52 -33.60 12.75
C GLN A 26 2.86 -33.12 13.32
N THR A 27 3.51 -32.15 12.68
CA THR A 27 4.80 -31.58 13.13
C THR A 27 4.65 -30.33 13.99
N CYS A 28 3.42 -29.87 14.21
CA CYS A 28 3.11 -28.73 15.05
C CYS A 28 2.08 -29.16 16.09
N ASN A 29 2.36 -28.87 17.36
CA ASN A 29 1.52 -29.29 18.49
C ASN A 29 0.51 -28.22 18.93
N LYS A 30 0.42 -27.10 18.19
CA LYS A 30 -0.50 -25.99 18.52
C LYS A 30 -1.94 -26.47 18.41
N LYS A 31 -2.68 -26.39 19.52
CA LYS A 31 -4.11 -26.71 19.57
C LYS A 31 -4.92 -25.75 18.67
N PRO A 32 -5.99 -26.23 17.99
CA PRO A 32 -6.92 -25.36 17.29
C PRO A 32 -7.55 -24.34 18.24
N VAL A 33 -7.70 -23.10 17.78
CA VAL A 33 -8.30 -22.00 18.56
C VAL A 33 -9.62 -21.58 17.93
N ARG A 34 -10.63 -21.23 18.73
CA ARG A 34 -11.94 -20.78 18.23
C ARG A 34 -11.78 -19.51 17.37
N LYS A 35 -12.43 -19.51 16.20
CA LYS A 35 -12.41 -18.38 15.25
C LYS A 35 -12.91 -17.11 15.92
N ASP A 36 -14.09 -17.19 16.51
CA ASP A 36 -14.83 -16.08 17.11
C ASP A 36 -14.00 -15.39 18.21
N LEU A 37 -13.28 -16.19 19.01
CA LEU A 37 -12.43 -15.67 20.08
C LEU A 37 -11.26 -14.84 19.54
N ILE A 38 -10.56 -15.34 18.52
CA ILE A 38 -9.42 -14.62 17.92
C ILE A 38 -9.92 -13.35 17.21
N GLU A 39 -10.98 -13.48 16.40
CA GLU A 39 -11.52 -12.35 15.63
C GLU A 39 -11.99 -11.23 16.57
N ASP A 40 -12.76 -11.56 17.61
CA ASP A 40 -13.26 -10.57 18.58
C ASP A 40 -12.13 -9.83 19.28
N ILE A 41 -11.08 -10.54 19.71
CA ILE A 41 -9.92 -9.92 20.37
C ILE A 41 -9.20 -9.00 19.39
N VAL A 42 -8.88 -9.48 18.19
CA VAL A 42 -8.14 -8.70 17.19
C VAL A 42 -8.92 -7.45 16.81
N ILE A 43 -10.23 -7.56 16.57
CA ILE A 43 -11.07 -6.42 16.19
C ILE A 43 -11.13 -5.39 17.33
N LYS A 44 -11.37 -5.83 18.57
CA LYS A 44 -11.45 -4.92 19.73
C LYS A 44 -10.12 -4.20 19.98
N GLU A 45 -9.00 -4.90 19.91
CA GLU A 45 -7.67 -4.28 20.09
C GLU A 45 -7.34 -3.33 18.92
N THR A 46 -7.70 -3.69 17.69
CA THR A 46 -7.50 -2.82 16.52
C THR A 46 -8.35 -1.55 16.62
N MET A 47 -9.59 -1.63 17.11
CA MET A 47 -10.45 -0.46 17.31
C MET A 47 -9.91 0.50 18.37
N LYS A 48 -9.34 0.00 19.46
CA LYS A 48 -8.71 0.85 20.50
C LYS A 48 -7.52 1.64 19.96
N LEU A 49 -6.81 1.08 18.98
CA LEU A 49 -5.69 1.72 18.32
C LEU A 49 -6.13 2.93 17.48
N LEU A 50 -7.33 2.85 16.89
CA LEU A 50 -7.89 3.84 15.99
C LEU A 50 -8.32 5.11 16.76
N THR A 51 -7.36 5.98 16.98
CA THR A 51 -7.54 7.30 17.60
C THR A 51 -7.44 8.40 16.55
N PRO A 52 -8.03 9.59 16.77
CA PRO A 52 -7.84 10.73 15.87
C PRO A 52 -6.36 11.03 15.57
N THR A 53 -5.50 10.92 16.59
CA THR A 53 -4.05 11.08 16.45
C THR A 53 -3.41 10.02 15.53
N LEU A 54 -3.87 8.77 15.61
CA LEU A 54 -3.38 7.73 14.70
C LEU A 54 -3.88 7.97 13.27
N ILE A 55 -5.10 8.48 13.10
CA ILE A 55 -5.64 8.81 11.78
C ILE A 55 -4.78 9.87 11.10
N ASP A 56 -4.33 10.90 11.83
CA ASP A 56 -3.38 11.88 11.31
C ASP A 56 -2.04 11.23 10.93
N ASP A 57 -1.45 10.41 11.80
CA ASP A 57 -0.20 9.71 11.51
C ASP A 57 -0.34 8.77 10.28
N LEU A 58 -1.48 8.10 10.12
CA LEU A 58 -1.83 7.26 8.96
C LEU A 58 -1.99 8.06 7.68
N ALA A 59 -2.61 9.24 7.75
CA ALA A 59 -2.73 10.12 6.60
C ALA A 59 -1.35 10.60 6.13
N ASP A 60 -0.47 10.96 7.06
CA ASP A 60 0.91 11.35 6.73
C ASP A 60 1.71 10.19 6.14
N MET A 61 1.53 8.96 6.65
CA MET A 61 2.14 7.75 6.07
C MET A 61 1.65 7.50 4.64
N ALA A 62 0.34 7.58 4.40
CA ALA A 62 -0.23 7.38 3.08
C ALA A 62 0.26 8.44 2.08
N MET A 63 0.37 9.71 2.50
CA MET A 63 0.94 10.77 1.67
C MET A 63 2.40 10.50 1.30
N ARG A 64 3.22 10.06 2.26
CA ARG A 64 4.63 9.68 1.98
C ARG A 64 4.73 8.54 0.98
N GLU A 65 3.87 7.54 1.08
CA GLU A 65 3.90 6.41 0.13
C GLU A 65 3.46 6.85 -1.27
N VAL A 66 2.43 7.69 -1.38
CA VAL A 66 2.01 8.29 -2.66
C VAL A 66 3.15 9.12 -3.27
N GLU A 67 3.84 9.94 -2.49
CA GLU A 67 5.01 10.68 -2.95
C GLU A 67 6.15 9.75 -3.41
N ARG A 68 6.40 8.67 -2.65
CA ARG A 68 7.41 7.66 -2.99
C ARG A 68 7.08 6.96 -4.30
N GLU A 69 5.84 6.52 -4.50
CA GLU A 69 5.39 5.90 -5.75
C GLU A 69 5.50 6.86 -6.93
N ASN A 70 5.10 8.12 -6.74
CA ASN A 70 5.23 9.16 -7.74
C ASN A 70 6.69 9.43 -8.13
N ASN A 71 7.59 9.48 -7.15
CA ASN A 71 9.03 9.69 -7.37
C ASN A 71 9.70 8.46 -8.01
N ASN A 72 9.23 7.26 -7.70
CA ASN A 72 9.75 6.00 -8.25
C ASN A 72 9.11 5.60 -9.58
N ASN A 73 8.19 6.39 -10.13
CA ASN A 73 7.56 6.09 -11.41
C ASN A 73 8.61 6.13 -12.54
N THR A 74 9.10 4.94 -12.90
CA THR A 74 10.21 4.72 -13.82
C THR A 74 9.92 5.29 -15.21
N LEU A 75 8.66 5.26 -15.65
CA LEU A 75 8.25 5.79 -16.94
C LEU A 75 8.27 7.32 -16.96
N ILE A 76 7.72 7.97 -15.94
CA ILE A 76 7.75 9.43 -15.80
C ILE A 76 9.20 9.93 -15.73
N ASN A 77 10.05 9.24 -14.97
CA ASN A 77 11.46 9.58 -14.87
C ASN A 77 12.20 9.38 -16.19
N ALA A 78 11.90 8.31 -16.94
CA ALA A 78 12.46 8.08 -18.26
C ALA A 78 12.04 9.16 -19.27
N LEU A 79 10.76 9.55 -19.29
CA LEU A 79 10.24 10.60 -20.16
C LEU A 79 10.86 11.97 -19.84
N LYS A 80 11.04 12.31 -18.56
CA LYS A 80 11.77 13.51 -18.13
C LYS A 80 13.23 13.50 -18.62
N ALA A 81 13.92 12.38 -18.43
CA ALA A 81 15.30 12.23 -18.89
C ALA A 81 15.43 12.32 -20.42
N GLU A 82 14.46 11.79 -21.17
CA GLU A 82 14.40 11.91 -22.62
C GLU A 82 14.22 13.37 -23.06
N ILE A 83 13.32 14.12 -22.41
CA ILE A 83 13.15 15.56 -22.66
C ILE A 83 14.45 16.32 -22.39
N ASP A 84 15.12 16.06 -21.27
CA ASP A 84 16.40 16.69 -20.93
C ASP A 84 17.49 16.38 -21.97
N HIS A 85 17.52 15.15 -22.49
CA HIS A 85 18.44 14.76 -23.54
C HIS A 85 18.16 15.48 -24.87
N ILE A 86 16.87 15.60 -25.25
CA ILE A 86 16.44 16.36 -26.43
C ILE A 86 16.81 17.83 -26.27
N ASP A 87 16.63 18.42 -25.09
CA ASP A 87 16.99 19.82 -24.82
C ASP A 87 18.48 20.09 -24.90
N LYS A 88 19.31 19.18 -24.38
CA LYS A 88 20.76 19.23 -24.59
C LYS A 88 21.12 19.16 -26.07
N SER A 89 20.46 18.28 -26.82
CA SER A 89 20.69 18.13 -28.26
C SER A 89 20.27 19.38 -29.05
N LEU A 90 19.13 19.98 -28.72
CA LEU A 90 18.66 21.24 -29.30
C LEU A 90 19.63 22.38 -29.02
N ASN A 91 20.06 22.55 -27.76
CA ASN A 91 21.03 23.58 -27.38
C ASN A 91 22.36 23.42 -28.14
N ASN A 92 22.81 22.19 -28.34
CA ASN A 92 24.03 21.93 -29.12
C ASN A 92 23.85 22.29 -30.60
N LEU A 93 22.70 21.98 -31.20
CA LEU A 93 22.42 22.34 -32.61
C LEU A 93 22.29 23.85 -32.80
N ILE A 94 21.71 24.57 -31.84
CA ILE A 94 21.62 26.03 -31.86
C ILE A 94 23.03 26.64 -31.87
N ARG A 95 23.94 26.17 -31.01
CA ARG A 95 25.34 26.62 -31.01
C ARG A 95 26.05 26.35 -32.35
N VAL A 96 25.75 25.23 -33.01
CA VAL A 96 26.33 24.92 -34.33
C VAL A 96 25.79 25.87 -35.40
N LEU A 97 24.49 26.20 -35.38
CA LEU A 97 23.88 27.16 -36.31
C LEU A 97 24.50 28.56 -36.21
N GLU A 98 24.89 29.00 -35.01
CA GLU A 98 25.60 30.28 -34.81
C GLU A 98 26.95 30.32 -35.56
N THR A 99 27.55 29.17 -35.82
CA THR A 99 28.85 29.06 -36.51
C THR A 99 28.72 28.82 -38.02
N ILE A 100 27.63 28.19 -38.47
CA ILE A 100 27.40 27.83 -39.89
C ILE A 100 25.94 28.17 -40.26
N PRO A 101 25.69 29.36 -40.83
CA PRO A 101 24.33 29.87 -41.05
C PRO A 101 23.48 29.09 -42.07
N ASP A 102 24.09 28.40 -43.04
CA ASP A 102 23.40 27.86 -44.23
C ASP A 102 23.29 26.31 -44.29
N SER A 103 23.27 25.63 -43.14
CA SER A 103 23.09 24.17 -43.11
C SER A 103 21.61 23.75 -43.06
N THR A 104 21.01 23.50 -44.23
CA THR A 104 19.63 23.00 -44.38
C THR A 104 19.37 21.68 -43.64
N THR A 105 20.38 20.83 -43.51
CA THR A 105 20.31 19.56 -42.78
C THR A 105 20.19 19.78 -41.26
N THR A 106 20.87 20.79 -40.72
CA THR A 106 20.80 21.17 -39.30
C THR A 106 19.42 21.71 -38.93
N LEU A 107 18.83 22.56 -39.78
CA LEU A 107 17.47 23.08 -39.58
C LEU A 107 16.41 21.97 -39.61
N ASN A 108 16.54 20.99 -40.50
CA ASN A 108 15.64 19.85 -40.55
C ASN A 108 15.75 19.00 -39.27
N ARG A 109 16.97 18.74 -38.79
CA ARG A 109 17.17 17.99 -37.55
C ARG A 109 16.61 18.73 -36.32
N LEU A 110 16.73 20.06 -36.28
CA LEU A 110 16.16 20.89 -35.21
C LEU A 110 14.63 20.73 -35.14
N ARG A 111 13.94 20.87 -36.29
CA ARG A 111 12.48 20.70 -36.38
C ARG A 111 12.02 19.30 -35.93
N GLU A 112 12.76 18.25 -36.30
CA GLU A 112 12.45 16.88 -35.87
C GLU A 112 12.61 16.69 -34.35
N LEU A 113 13.63 17.31 -33.74
CA LEU A 113 13.82 17.27 -32.29
C LEU A 113 12.75 18.08 -31.54
N GLU A 114 12.35 19.25 -32.04
CA GLU A 114 11.25 20.03 -31.47
C GLU A 114 9.91 19.26 -31.53
N LYS A 115 9.64 18.60 -32.65
CA LYS A 115 8.47 17.75 -32.83
C LYS A 115 8.50 16.57 -31.85
N THR A 116 9.65 15.90 -31.74
CA THR A 116 9.84 14.79 -30.78
C THR A 116 9.63 15.28 -29.35
N LYS A 117 10.23 16.42 -28.97
CA LYS A 117 10.03 17.04 -27.64
C LYS A 117 8.55 17.24 -27.33
N LYS A 118 7.80 17.82 -28.27
CA LYS A 118 6.37 18.09 -28.09
C LYS A 118 5.56 16.81 -27.92
N VAL A 119 5.91 15.74 -28.62
CA VAL A 119 5.27 14.42 -28.46
C VAL A 119 5.61 13.81 -27.10
N THR A 120 6.87 13.81 -26.70
CA THR A 120 7.33 13.28 -25.41
C THR A 120 6.73 14.06 -24.23
N GLN A 121 6.60 15.39 -24.33
CA GLN A 121 5.92 16.22 -23.33
C GLN A 121 4.42 15.91 -23.21
N ARG A 122 3.73 15.63 -24.32
CA ARG A 122 2.32 15.21 -24.28
C ARG A 122 2.17 13.87 -23.56
N ARG A 123 3.01 12.89 -23.88
CA ARG A 123 3.04 11.60 -23.18
C ARG A 123 3.31 11.77 -21.70
N LEU A 124 4.26 12.63 -21.32
CA LEU A 124 4.53 12.93 -19.92
C LEU A 124 3.30 13.51 -19.21
N ALA A 125 2.59 14.45 -19.84
CA ALA A 125 1.38 15.03 -19.28
C ALA A 125 0.24 14.01 -19.13
N GLU A 126 0.07 13.10 -20.11
CA GLU A 126 -0.89 11.99 -20.04
C GLU A 126 -0.57 11.06 -18.87
N GLU A 127 0.68 10.60 -18.74
CA GLU A 127 1.10 9.73 -17.63
C GLU A 127 0.97 10.42 -16.26
N GLN A 128 1.28 11.72 -16.18
CA GLN A 128 1.09 12.49 -14.96
C GLN A 128 -0.38 12.72 -14.62
N SER A 129 -1.27 12.75 -15.62
CA SER A 129 -2.72 12.84 -15.39
C SER A 129 -3.33 11.55 -14.86
N ASN A 130 -2.67 10.41 -15.13
CA ASN A 130 -3.06 9.10 -14.60
C ASN A 130 -2.61 8.89 -13.14
N ILE A 131 -1.76 9.76 -12.60
CA ILE A 131 -1.41 9.73 -11.18
C ILE A 131 -2.64 10.13 -10.35
N ILE A 132 -3.01 9.26 -9.41
CA ILE A 132 -4.04 9.55 -8.42
C ILE A 132 -3.55 10.70 -7.54
N LYS A 133 -4.22 11.86 -7.62
CA LYS A 133 -4.02 12.96 -6.69
C LYS A 133 -4.83 12.69 -5.44
N LEU A 134 -4.26 11.90 -4.53
CA LEU A 134 -4.83 11.73 -3.19
C LEU A 134 -4.49 12.98 -2.36
N ASP A 135 -5.50 13.60 -1.77
CA ASP A 135 -5.32 14.73 -0.86
C ASP A 135 -5.39 14.26 0.59
N ARG A 136 -4.59 14.87 1.46
CA ARG A 136 -4.48 14.50 2.88
C ARG A 136 -5.84 14.58 3.57
N ASP A 137 -6.60 15.64 3.31
CA ASP A 137 -7.92 15.86 3.90
C ASP A 137 -8.93 14.78 3.48
N MET A 138 -8.82 14.28 2.25
CA MET A 138 -9.66 13.19 1.74
C MET A 138 -9.33 11.86 2.44
N ILE A 139 -8.04 11.61 2.70
CA ILE A 139 -7.58 10.42 3.44
C ILE A 139 -8.11 10.46 4.87
N ILE A 140 -7.95 11.61 5.54
CA ILE A 140 -8.45 11.80 6.92
C ILE A 140 -9.95 11.60 6.96
N PHE A 141 -10.69 12.29 6.09
CA PHE A 141 -12.15 12.16 6.03
C PHE A 141 -12.60 10.70 5.90
N TRP A 142 -11.92 9.93 5.05
CA TRP A 142 -12.22 8.51 4.87
C TRP A 142 -11.88 7.68 6.11
N LEU A 143 -10.71 7.91 6.72
CA LEU A 143 -10.28 7.21 7.93
C LEU A 143 -11.16 7.54 9.14
N THR A 144 -11.66 8.77 9.26
CA THR A 144 -12.61 9.15 10.32
C THR A 144 -13.90 8.34 10.28
N LYS A 145 -14.31 7.82 9.11
CA LYS A 145 -15.50 6.94 9.01
C LYS A 145 -15.34 5.62 9.75
N PHE A 146 -14.11 5.23 10.10
CA PHE A 146 -13.89 4.03 10.91
C PHE A 146 -14.14 4.28 12.40
N LEU A 147 -14.14 5.53 12.88
CA LEU A 147 -14.43 5.84 14.29
C LEU A 147 -15.90 5.55 14.64
N ASP A 148 -16.81 5.84 13.72
CA ASP A 148 -18.26 5.63 13.90
C ASP A 148 -18.73 4.26 13.36
N GLY A 149 -17.79 3.37 13.02
CA GLY A 149 -18.09 2.10 12.40
C GLY A 149 -18.72 1.09 13.34
N ASP A 150 -19.65 0.28 12.82
CA ASP A 150 -20.27 -0.81 13.55
C ASP A 150 -19.33 -2.01 13.65
N ILE A 151 -18.83 -2.28 14.86
CA ILE A 151 -17.92 -3.39 15.18
C ILE A 151 -18.57 -4.75 14.92
N ASP A 152 -19.90 -4.85 15.01
CA ASP A 152 -20.61 -6.12 14.79
C ASP A 152 -20.86 -6.41 13.30
N SER A 153 -20.61 -5.43 12.42
CA SER A 153 -20.76 -5.58 10.98
C SER A 153 -19.60 -6.35 10.35
N PRO A 154 -19.83 -7.53 9.74
CA PRO A 154 -18.75 -8.33 9.14
C PRO A 154 -17.99 -7.59 8.02
N ARG A 155 -18.68 -6.69 7.31
CA ARG A 155 -18.07 -5.87 6.26
C ARG A 155 -17.12 -4.84 6.85
N PHE A 156 -17.52 -4.20 7.95
CA PHE A 156 -16.69 -3.24 8.66
C PHE A 156 -15.45 -3.91 9.25
N GLN A 157 -15.65 -5.03 9.97
CA GLN A 157 -14.56 -5.83 10.54
C GLN A 157 -13.52 -6.19 9.48
N LYS A 158 -13.95 -6.72 8.34
CA LYS A 158 -13.04 -7.09 7.25
C LYS A 158 -12.26 -5.89 6.72
N ASN A 159 -12.91 -4.75 6.51
CA ASN A 159 -12.26 -3.54 6.02
C ASN A 159 -11.23 -3.02 7.03
N LEU A 160 -11.59 -2.95 8.31
CA LEU A 160 -10.71 -2.51 9.39
C LEU A 160 -9.44 -3.37 9.47
N LEU A 161 -9.62 -4.70 9.49
CA LEU A 161 -8.50 -5.63 9.55
C LEU A 161 -7.63 -5.55 8.29
N SER A 162 -8.23 -5.43 7.10
CA SER A 162 -7.46 -5.32 5.85
C SER A 162 -6.63 -4.05 5.76
N LEU A 163 -7.07 -2.97 6.42
CA LEU A 163 -6.38 -1.69 6.42
C LEU A 163 -5.23 -1.69 7.42
N LEU A 164 -5.52 -2.05 8.67
CA LEU A 164 -4.59 -1.83 9.78
C LEU A 164 -3.74 -3.04 10.15
N VAL A 165 -4.25 -4.26 9.95
CA VAL A 165 -3.57 -5.46 10.45
C VAL A 165 -2.72 -6.07 9.34
N ASN A 166 -1.44 -6.26 9.62
CA ASN A 166 -0.50 -6.96 8.74
C ASN A 166 -0.57 -8.47 9.01
N THR A 167 -0.25 -8.87 10.25
CA THR A 167 -0.21 -10.27 10.65
C THR A 167 -0.71 -10.45 12.07
N VAL A 168 -1.34 -11.60 12.32
CA VAL A 168 -1.73 -12.05 13.66
C VAL A 168 -0.99 -13.34 13.95
N THR A 169 -0.21 -13.34 15.02
CA THR A 169 0.56 -14.50 15.47
C THR A 169 -0.02 -15.03 16.77
N VAL A 170 -0.35 -16.32 16.79
CA VAL A 170 -0.88 -17.01 17.96
C VAL A 170 0.19 -17.96 18.49
N LYS A 171 0.60 -17.77 19.75
CA LYS A 171 1.58 -18.60 20.46
C LYS A 171 0.89 -19.33 21.61
N ASP A 172 1.44 -20.47 22.03
CA ASP A 172 1.00 -21.07 23.29
C ASP A 172 1.50 -20.20 24.45
N SER A 173 0.63 -19.91 25.41
CA SER A 173 0.98 -19.09 26.56
C SER A 173 1.81 -19.90 27.56
N THR A 174 2.62 -19.20 28.36
CA THR A 174 3.37 -19.81 29.47
C THR A 174 2.50 -20.02 30.71
N ASP A 175 1.34 -19.37 30.78
CA ASP A 175 0.55 -19.23 32.01
C ASP A 175 -0.51 -20.32 32.20
N GLY A 176 -0.74 -21.17 31.19
CA GLY A 176 -1.62 -22.33 31.32
C GLY A 176 -1.74 -23.18 30.03
N PRO A 177 -2.05 -24.49 30.14
CA PRO A 177 -2.16 -25.41 29.00
C PRO A 177 -3.36 -25.15 28.05
N GLU A 178 -4.22 -24.18 28.38
CA GLU A 178 -5.37 -23.74 27.58
C GLU A 178 -5.29 -22.26 27.13
N ASP A 179 -4.29 -21.51 27.61
CA ASP A 179 -4.12 -20.10 27.28
C ASP A 179 -3.19 -19.91 26.07
N PHE A 180 -3.41 -18.83 25.32
CA PHE A 180 -2.61 -18.48 24.16
C PHE A 180 -2.27 -17.00 24.18
N ASP A 181 -1.05 -16.69 23.76
CA ASP A 181 -0.61 -15.32 23.57
C ASP A 181 -0.91 -14.90 22.14
N LEU A 182 -1.48 -13.71 21.98
CA LEU A 182 -1.83 -13.14 20.69
C LEU A 182 -0.99 -11.89 20.43
N ALA A 183 -0.17 -11.93 19.39
CA ALA A 183 0.62 -10.80 18.93
C ALA A 183 0.06 -10.28 17.60
N ILE A 184 -0.38 -9.02 17.59
CA ILE A 184 -0.91 -8.33 16.40
C ILE A 184 0.18 -7.40 15.88
N THR A 185 0.53 -7.55 14.60
CA THR A 185 1.42 -6.63 13.90
C THR A 185 0.58 -5.77 12.97
N TYR A 186 0.72 -4.45 13.07
CA TYR A 186 -0.03 -3.49 12.28
C TYR A 186 0.76 -3.01 11.05
N ASN A 187 0.07 -2.50 10.03
CA ASN A 187 0.63 -1.83 8.85
C ASN A 187 1.14 -0.41 9.18
N LEU A 188 1.69 -0.21 10.38
CA LEU A 188 2.22 1.07 10.83
C LEU A 188 3.75 0.99 10.76
N THR A 189 4.34 1.65 9.78
CA THR A 189 5.79 1.87 9.76
C THR A 189 6.09 3.05 10.67
N SER A 190 6.45 2.73 11.92
CA SER A 190 7.02 3.70 12.85
C SER A 190 8.38 4.17 12.32
N GLU A 191 8.38 5.16 11.43
CA GLU A 191 9.53 6.04 11.21
C GLU A 191 9.30 7.36 11.97
N LYS A 192 9.06 7.27 13.28
CA LYS A 192 9.51 8.33 14.18
C LYS A 192 10.93 7.93 14.61
N ASN A 193 11.91 8.24 13.75
CA ASN A 193 13.30 8.25 14.18
C ASN A 193 13.43 9.24 15.35
N PRO A 194 14.08 8.86 16.47
CA PRO A 194 14.40 9.78 17.55
C PRO A 194 15.38 10.87 17.12
#